data_AF-A0A2K8NXI1-F1
#
_entry.id   AF-A0A2K8NXI1-F1
#
_cell.length_a   1.000
_cell.length_b   1.000
_cell.length_c   1.000
_cell.angle_alpha   90.00
_cell.angle_beta   90.00
_cell.angle_gamma   90.00
#
_symmetry.space_group_name_H-M   'P 1'
#
loop_
_entity.id
_entity.type
_entity.pdbx_description
1 polymer ?
#
loop_
_entity_poly.entity_id
_entity_poly.type
_entity_poly.pdbx_seq_one_letter_code
_entity_poly.pdbx_strand_id
1 'polypeptide(L)'
;MKNKGKMIIISGPSGVGKGSVNGQLLTNKDLKLEYSVSMTTRAPREGEVDGVNYFFVTKEEFVKAIVNNELIEYANFVGNSYGTPRKYVEEKLNEGKNVILEIEVDGATQVLRNEENVLSIFLMPPTLNELEARIKGRATESDDKIKSRLDKALLEIPLKHNYDYIVENDSVQNAVAKITDILIREKCAAKNTESKFKKLVKIVEEIVDEKYIYFVNNWEANVKLLANNREDKEKAKNFVARDQLIKILSSEVYRKTLAHGDFAKINEKEYVDFKIQKLMFKINFFSIQQRSDFSGD
;
A
#
# COMPACT_ATOMS: atom_id res chain seq x y z
N MET A 1 19.34 20.17 -1.58
CA MET A 1 19.57 18.73 -1.36
C MET A 1 18.54 17.96 -2.20
N LYS A 2 18.95 16.93 -2.95
CA LYS A 2 17.98 16.04 -3.62
C LYS A 2 17.20 15.30 -2.53
N ASN A 3 15.87 15.21 -2.63
CA ASN A 3 15.10 14.37 -1.71
C ASN A 3 15.50 12.91 -1.93
N LYS A 4 15.82 12.21 -0.84
CA LYS A 4 16.01 10.75 -0.85
C LYS A 4 14.74 10.10 -1.39
N GLY A 5 14.88 9.10 -2.25
CA GLY A 5 13.76 8.33 -2.78
C GLY A 5 13.12 7.46 -1.71
N LYS A 6 12.02 6.79 -2.07
CA LYS A 6 11.23 5.94 -1.17
C LYS A 6 11.39 4.47 -1.50
N MET A 7 11.50 3.65 -0.47
CA MET A 7 11.41 2.19 -0.58
C MET A 7 9.93 1.81 -0.68
N ILE A 8 9.57 1.03 -1.71
CA ILE A 8 8.18 0.70 -2.02
C ILE A 8 8.04 -0.82 -2.10
N ILE A 9 7.08 -1.36 -1.36
CA ILE A 9 6.68 -2.77 -1.46
C ILE A 9 5.33 -2.82 -2.18
N ILE A 10 5.26 -3.61 -3.25
CA ILE A 10 3.99 -4.00 -3.86
C ILE A 10 3.92 -5.52 -3.78
N SER A 11 3.19 -6.03 -2.78
CA SER A 11 2.99 -7.45 -2.54
C SER A 11 1.50 -7.81 -2.65
N GLY A 12 1.16 -9.07 -2.40
CA GLY A 12 -0.20 -9.58 -2.54
C GLY A 12 -0.18 -11.07 -2.86
N PRO A 13 -1.34 -11.74 -2.78
CA PRO A 13 -1.40 -13.18 -2.93
C PRO A 13 -0.89 -13.61 -4.30
N SER A 14 -0.26 -14.77 -4.36
CA SER A 14 0.20 -15.36 -5.62
C SER A 14 -0.94 -15.37 -6.67
N GLY A 15 -0.66 -14.84 -7.87
CA GLY A 15 -1.63 -14.79 -8.97
C GLY A 15 -2.42 -13.48 -9.09
N VAL A 16 -2.25 -12.54 -8.15
CA VAL A 16 -3.00 -11.27 -8.16
C VAL A 16 -2.65 -10.34 -9.33
N GLY A 17 -1.48 -10.49 -9.97
CA GLY A 17 -1.05 -9.69 -11.12
C GLY A 17 0.06 -8.65 -10.83
N LYS A 18 0.85 -8.85 -9.76
CA LYS A 18 1.94 -7.95 -9.32
C LYS A 18 2.87 -7.52 -10.46
N GLY A 19 3.48 -8.48 -11.17
CA GLY A 19 4.42 -8.19 -12.25
C GLY A 19 3.81 -7.36 -13.40
N SER A 20 2.54 -7.58 -13.74
CA SER A 20 1.85 -6.79 -14.77
C SER A 20 1.64 -5.34 -14.34
N VAL A 21 1.24 -5.13 -13.08
CA VAL A 21 1.07 -3.80 -12.50
C VAL A 21 2.40 -3.07 -12.38
N ASN A 22 3.42 -3.73 -11.82
CA ASN A 22 4.76 -3.15 -11.70
C ASN A 22 5.34 -2.79 -13.07
N GLY A 23 5.25 -3.70 -14.05
CA GLY A 23 5.72 -3.46 -15.41
C GLY A 23 5.10 -2.21 -16.04
N GLN A 24 3.79 -1.99 -15.84
CA GLN A 24 3.13 -0.76 -16.30
C GLN A 24 3.56 0.48 -15.51
N LEU A 25 3.69 0.38 -14.17
CA LEU A 25 4.14 1.51 -13.33
C LEU A 25 5.53 2.03 -13.75
N LEU A 26 6.49 1.14 -14.07
CA LEU A 26 7.84 1.56 -14.49
C LEU A 26 7.88 2.29 -15.83
N THR A 27 6.83 2.22 -16.64
CA THR A 27 6.73 3.01 -17.87
C THR A 27 6.55 4.50 -17.57
N ASN A 28 6.01 4.85 -16.40
CA ASN A 28 5.80 6.23 -15.98
C ASN A 28 7.09 6.84 -15.40
N LYS A 29 7.78 7.66 -16.23
CA LYS A 29 9.06 8.29 -15.87
C LYS A 29 8.95 9.33 -14.76
N ASP A 30 7.77 9.91 -14.54
CA ASP A 30 7.57 10.93 -13.51
C ASP A 30 7.66 10.36 -12.10
N LEU A 31 7.39 9.06 -11.94
CA LEU A 31 7.47 8.35 -10.67
C LEU A 31 8.90 7.94 -10.29
N LYS A 32 9.87 8.08 -11.21
CA LYS A 32 11.30 7.72 -10.99
C LYS A 32 11.50 6.34 -10.34
N LEU A 33 10.67 5.38 -10.76
CA LEU A 33 10.68 4.01 -10.24
C LEU A 33 11.87 3.23 -10.80
N GLU A 34 12.43 2.38 -9.96
CA GLU A 34 13.47 1.42 -10.32
C GLU A 34 13.21 0.10 -9.58
N TYR A 35 13.44 -1.04 -10.23
CA TYR A 35 13.37 -2.32 -9.53
C TYR A 35 14.61 -2.53 -8.66
N SER A 36 14.40 -3.16 -7.52
CA SER A 36 15.48 -3.82 -6.81
C SER A 36 16.01 -5.00 -7.64
N VAL A 37 17.32 -5.16 -7.68
CA VAL A 37 17.97 -6.35 -8.24
C VAL A 37 18.30 -7.27 -7.07
N SER A 38 17.63 -8.43 -6.98
CA SER A 38 17.83 -9.38 -5.89
C SER A 38 19.12 -10.19 -6.07
N MET A 39 19.73 -10.61 -4.97
CA MET A 39 20.71 -11.69 -4.93
C MET A 39 20.01 -13.04 -5.08
N THR A 40 20.65 -13.99 -5.76
CA THR A 40 20.20 -15.38 -5.80
C THR A 40 21.34 -16.38 -5.83
N THR A 41 21.14 -17.54 -5.19
CA THR A 41 22.07 -18.69 -5.27
C THR A 41 21.80 -19.59 -6.48
N ARG A 42 20.75 -19.31 -7.24
CA ARG A 42 20.43 -20.05 -8.46
C ARG A 42 21.45 -19.70 -9.54
N ALA A 43 21.85 -20.67 -10.36
CA ALA A 43 22.63 -20.36 -11.56
C ALA A 43 21.83 -19.48 -12.56
N PRO A 44 22.47 -18.56 -13.30
CA PRO A 44 21.81 -17.77 -14.34
C PRO A 44 21.20 -18.69 -15.41
N ARG A 45 20.01 -18.33 -15.90
CA ARG A 45 19.40 -18.92 -17.08
C ARG A 45 19.97 -18.27 -18.34
N GLU A 46 19.76 -18.92 -19.47
CA GLU A 46 20.11 -18.36 -20.78
C GLU A 46 19.48 -16.97 -20.97
N GLY A 47 20.34 -15.99 -21.29
CA GLY A 47 19.94 -14.59 -21.47
C GLY A 47 19.85 -13.75 -20.19
N GLU A 48 19.97 -14.32 -18.98
CA GLU A 48 20.07 -13.53 -17.75
C GLU A 48 21.48 -12.92 -17.60
N VAL A 49 21.53 -11.66 -17.17
CA VAL A 49 22.76 -10.89 -16.98
C VAL A 49 22.91 -10.53 -15.50
N ASP A 50 24.12 -10.75 -14.97
CA ASP A 50 24.47 -10.40 -13.59
C ASP A 50 24.37 -8.89 -13.34
N GLY A 51 23.82 -8.51 -12.20
CA GLY A 51 23.55 -7.11 -11.83
C GLY A 51 22.42 -6.43 -12.60
N VAL A 52 21.79 -7.13 -13.55
CA VAL A 52 20.61 -6.65 -14.28
C VAL A 52 19.37 -7.45 -13.87
N ASN A 53 19.44 -8.77 -13.98
CA ASN A 53 18.33 -9.65 -13.62
C ASN A 53 18.41 -10.06 -12.14
N TYR A 54 19.59 -10.51 -11.73
CA TYR A 54 19.93 -10.86 -10.34
C TYR A 54 21.42 -10.60 -10.12
N PHE A 55 21.83 -10.49 -8.86
CA PHE A 55 23.21 -10.73 -8.46
C PHE A 55 23.36 -12.24 -8.21
N PHE A 56 24.03 -12.94 -9.12
CA PHE A 56 24.24 -14.38 -9.03
C PHE A 56 25.42 -14.68 -8.12
N VAL A 57 25.15 -15.27 -6.97
CA VAL A 57 26.15 -15.51 -5.92
C VAL A 57 26.19 -16.98 -5.50
N THR A 58 27.29 -17.38 -4.89
CA THR A 58 27.40 -18.68 -4.24
C THR A 58 26.56 -18.74 -2.95
N LYS A 59 26.29 -19.96 -2.46
CA LYS A 59 25.60 -20.13 -1.16
C LYS A 59 26.42 -19.53 -0.02
N GLU A 60 27.73 -19.68 -0.07
CA GLU A 60 28.66 -19.16 0.93
C GLU A 60 28.63 -17.63 0.97
N GLU A 61 28.60 -16.97 -0.18
CA GLU A 61 28.43 -15.50 -0.28
C GLU A 61 27.07 -15.04 0.23
N PHE A 62 26.00 -15.76 -0.12
CA PHE A 62 24.66 -15.44 0.36
C PHE A 62 24.55 -15.54 1.89
N VAL A 63 25.12 -16.61 2.48
CA VAL A 63 25.16 -16.79 3.94
C VAL A 63 25.98 -15.69 4.62
N LYS A 64 27.11 -15.29 4.03
CA LYS A 64 27.90 -14.16 4.54
C LYS A 64 27.08 -12.86 4.53
N ALA A 65 26.34 -12.59 3.46
CA ALA A 65 25.48 -11.41 3.36
C ALA A 65 24.38 -11.40 4.43
N ILE A 66 23.79 -12.55 4.76
CA ILE A 66 22.84 -12.68 5.88
C ILE A 66 23.54 -12.33 7.20
N VAL A 67 24.68 -12.97 7.50
CA VAL A 67 25.41 -12.79 8.78
C VAL A 67 25.85 -11.34 8.99
N ASN A 68 26.21 -10.65 7.90
CA ASN A 68 26.62 -9.25 7.92
C ASN A 68 25.46 -8.25 7.88
N ASN A 69 24.20 -8.71 7.91
CA ASN A 69 23.01 -7.85 7.80
C ASN A 69 22.97 -7.01 6.51
N GLU A 70 23.49 -7.56 5.41
CA GLU A 70 23.58 -6.92 4.09
C GLU A 70 22.32 -7.12 3.25
N LEU A 71 21.35 -7.90 3.72
CA LEU A 71 20.08 -8.16 3.05
C LEU A 71 18.92 -7.50 3.82
N ILE A 72 18.02 -6.84 3.09
CA ILE A 72 16.78 -6.23 3.64
C ILE A 72 15.75 -7.32 3.97
N GLU A 73 15.65 -8.31 3.09
CA GLU A 73 14.85 -9.52 3.27
C GLU A 73 15.55 -10.68 2.56
N TYR A 74 15.22 -11.89 2.96
CA TYR A 74 15.65 -13.09 2.25
C TYR A 74 14.66 -14.24 2.44
N ALA A 75 14.57 -15.12 1.45
CA ALA A 75 13.72 -16.30 1.47
C ALA A 75 14.36 -17.46 0.69
N ASN A 76 13.90 -18.68 0.98
CA ASN A 76 14.24 -19.86 0.19
C ASN A 76 13.06 -20.26 -0.69
N PHE A 77 13.32 -20.45 -1.98
CA PHE A 77 12.33 -20.90 -2.95
C PHE A 77 12.91 -22.02 -3.82
N VAL A 78 12.29 -23.19 -3.74
CA VAL A 78 12.65 -24.40 -4.53
C VAL A 78 14.16 -24.68 -4.47
N GLY A 79 14.71 -24.71 -3.24
CA GLY A 79 16.11 -25.05 -2.98
C GLY A 79 17.15 -23.97 -3.30
N ASN A 80 16.72 -22.78 -3.75
CA ASN A 80 17.58 -21.63 -3.97
C ASN A 80 17.21 -20.49 -3.02
N SER A 81 18.20 -19.72 -2.59
CA SER A 81 18.00 -18.53 -1.77
C SER A 81 17.87 -17.29 -2.65
N TYR A 82 17.01 -16.36 -2.21
CA TYR A 82 16.79 -15.06 -2.82
C TYR A 82 16.78 -14.01 -1.74
N GLY A 83 17.30 -12.82 -2.01
CA GLY A 83 17.25 -11.73 -1.04
C GLY A 83 17.55 -10.38 -1.67
N THR A 84 17.14 -9.33 -0.99
CA THR A 84 17.28 -7.95 -1.47
C THR A 84 18.53 -7.31 -0.88
N PRO A 85 19.55 -6.94 -1.69
CA PRO A 85 20.78 -6.34 -1.19
C PRO A 85 20.56 -4.91 -0.71
N ARG A 86 20.87 -4.65 0.57
CA ARG A 86 20.69 -3.35 1.21
C ARG A 86 21.46 -2.24 0.48
N LYS A 87 22.75 -2.50 0.20
CA LYS A 87 23.64 -1.53 -0.45
C LYS A 87 23.07 -1.02 -1.78
N TYR A 88 22.59 -1.92 -2.64
CA TYR A 88 22.03 -1.55 -3.94
C TYR A 88 20.79 -0.66 -3.79
N VAL A 89 19.88 -1.03 -2.89
CA VAL A 89 18.65 -0.25 -2.65
C VAL A 89 19.00 1.12 -2.08
N GLU A 90 19.89 1.21 -1.09
CA GLU A 90 20.29 2.48 -0.49
C GLU A 90 20.97 3.43 -1.48
N GLU A 91 21.84 2.92 -2.35
CA GLU A 91 22.47 3.70 -3.41
C GLU A 91 21.41 4.37 -4.31
N LYS A 92 20.43 3.60 -4.79
CA LYS A 92 19.34 4.11 -5.64
C LYS A 92 18.45 5.12 -4.92
N LEU A 93 18.10 4.85 -3.65
CA LEU A 93 17.34 5.80 -2.84
C LEU A 93 18.11 7.13 -2.68
N ASN A 94 19.42 7.08 -2.47
CA ASN A 94 20.27 8.26 -2.32
C ASN A 94 20.43 9.05 -3.64
N GLU A 95 20.29 8.39 -4.80
CA GLU A 95 20.20 9.06 -6.11
C GLU A 95 18.86 9.79 -6.32
N GLY A 96 17.89 9.58 -5.43
CA GLY A 96 16.53 10.12 -5.52
C GLY A 96 15.59 9.28 -6.39
N LYS A 97 15.90 7.99 -6.57
CA LYS A 97 15.04 7.00 -7.23
C LYS A 97 14.15 6.32 -6.19
N ASN A 98 12.90 6.05 -6.55
CA ASN A 98 12.03 5.24 -5.72
C ASN A 98 12.21 3.76 -6.09
N VAL A 99 12.50 2.91 -5.12
CA VAL A 99 12.88 1.52 -5.39
C VAL A 99 11.71 0.60 -5.06
N ILE A 100 11.25 -0.16 -6.06
CA ILE A 100 10.23 -1.18 -5.91
C ILE A 100 10.90 -2.51 -5.55
N LEU A 101 10.50 -3.06 -4.41
CA LEU A 101 10.83 -4.41 -3.96
C LEU A 101 9.77 -5.37 -4.49
N GLU A 102 10.08 -6.12 -5.54
CA GLU A 102 9.22 -7.19 -6.03
C GLU A 102 9.45 -8.46 -5.20
N ILE A 103 8.80 -8.51 -4.04
CA ILE A 103 8.93 -9.58 -3.05
C ILE A 103 7.57 -10.22 -2.74
N GLU A 104 7.59 -11.48 -2.33
CA GLU A 104 6.39 -12.17 -1.84
C GLU A 104 6.00 -11.68 -0.43
N VAL A 105 4.81 -12.07 0.04
CA VAL A 105 4.24 -11.57 1.30
C VAL A 105 5.10 -11.89 2.53
N ASP A 106 5.81 -13.01 2.52
CA ASP A 106 6.76 -13.39 3.58
C ASP A 106 7.95 -12.41 3.65
N GLY A 107 8.63 -12.17 2.52
CA GLY A 107 9.70 -11.18 2.44
C GLY A 107 9.21 -9.78 2.83
N ALA A 108 8.04 -9.38 2.35
CA ALA A 108 7.43 -8.10 2.73
C ALA A 108 7.16 -8.00 4.22
N THR A 109 6.78 -9.09 4.89
CA THR A 109 6.60 -9.12 6.35
C THR A 109 7.92 -8.90 7.09
N GLN A 110 9.05 -9.40 6.57
CA GLN A 110 10.38 -9.12 7.13
C GLN A 110 10.70 -7.62 6.99
N VAL A 111 10.50 -7.05 5.81
CA VAL A 111 10.77 -5.63 5.56
C VAL A 111 9.93 -4.73 6.46
N LEU A 112 8.62 -5.00 6.57
CA LEU A 112 7.71 -4.22 7.41
C LEU A 112 8.04 -4.27 8.92
N ARG A 113 8.80 -5.27 9.36
CA ARG A 113 9.25 -5.40 10.76
C ARG A 113 10.59 -4.72 11.01
N ASN A 114 11.47 -4.71 10.02
CA ASN A 114 12.88 -4.38 10.20
C ASN A 114 13.29 -3.03 9.59
N GLU A 115 12.50 -2.50 8.66
CA GLU A 115 12.80 -1.25 7.96
C GLU A 115 11.81 -0.15 8.32
N GLU A 116 12.32 1.08 8.42
CA GLU A 116 11.53 2.28 8.59
C GLU A 116 11.31 3.01 7.26
N ASN A 117 10.29 3.87 7.19
CA ASN A 117 10.02 4.73 6.02
C ASN A 117 9.75 3.95 4.71
N VAL A 118 9.15 2.77 4.82
CA VAL A 118 8.71 1.96 3.69
C VAL A 118 7.28 2.35 3.34
N LEU A 119 6.99 2.47 2.04
CA LEU A 119 5.62 2.57 1.53
C LEU A 119 5.15 1.19 1.10
N SER A 120 4.12 0.66 1.77
CA SER A 120 3.65 -0.70 1.57
C SER A 120 2.25 -0.74 0.96
N ILE A 121 2.11 -1.48 -0.15
CA ILE A 121 0.87 -1.62 -0.90
C ILE A 121 0.57 -3.11 -1.07
N PHE A 122 -0.57 -3.55 -0.55
CA PHE A 122 -1.09 -4.89 -0.74
C PHE A 122 -2.09 -4.91 -1.90
N LEU A 123 -1.73 -5.61 -2.97
CA LEU A 123 -2.59 -5.84 -4.12
C LEU A 123 -3.53 -7.01 -3.83
N MET A 124 -4.82 -6.83 -4.08
CA MET A 124 -5.85 -7.83 -3.79
C MET A 124 -6.66 -8.13 -5.06
N PRO A 125 -7.05 -9.39 -5.32
CA PRO A 125 -8.04 -9.68 -6.36
C PRO A 125 -9.43 -9.13 -5.94
N PRO A 126 -10.34 -8.84 -6.89
CA PRO A 126 -11.70 -8.43 -6.55
C PRO A 126 -12.46 -9.51 -5.79
N THR A 127 -12.24 -10.78 -6.16
CA THR A 127 -12.82 -11.94 -5.49
C THR A 127 -11.82 -13.11 -5.43
N LEU A 128 -12.04 -14.03 -4.49
CA LEU A 128 -11.30 -15.29 -4.44
C LEU A 128 -11.49 -16.14 -5.71
N ASN A 129 -12.70 -16.13 -6.28
CA ASN A 129 -13.01 -16.86 -7.51
C ASN A 129 -12.20 -16.31 -8.71
N GLU A 130 -12.03 -14.99 -8.79
CA GLU A 130 -11.15 -14.39 -9.79
C GLU A 130 -9.69 -14.76 -9.59
N LEU A 131 -9.22 -14.85 -8.34
CA LEU A 131 -7.87 -15.29 -8.04
C LEU A 131 -7.64 -16.73 -8.51
N GLU A 132 -8.60 -17.62 -8.22
CA GLU A 132 -8.59 -19.00 -8.69
C GLU A 132 -8.56 -19.08 -10.22
N ALA A 133 -9.42 -18.30 -10.90
CA ALA A 133 -9.43 -18.23 -12.35
C ALA A 133 -8.07 -17.76 -12.92
N ARG A 134 -7.42 -16.76 -12.29
CA ARG A 134 -6.09 -16.26 -12.70
C ARG A 134 -4.99 -17.30 -12.49
N ILE A 135 -5.05 -18.10 -11.42
CA ILE A 135 -4.09 -19.18 -11.16
C ILE A 135 -4.28 -20.31 -12.19
N LYS A 136 -5.53 -20.76 -12.40
CA LYS A 136 -5.88 -21.80 -13.37
C LYS A 136 -5.55 -21.42 -14.82
N GLY A 137 -5.79 -20.16 -15.19
CA GLY A 137 -5.58 -19.65 -16.55
C GLY A 137 -4.13 -19.71 -17.05
N ARG A 138 -3.14 -19.94 -16.17
CA ARG A 138 -1.74 -20.16 -16.58
C ARG A 138 -1.49 -21.56 -17.17
N ALA A 139 -2.48 -22.47 -17.13
CA ALA A 139 -2.60 -23.72 -17.91
C ALA A 139 -1.37 -24.66 -17.96
N THR A 140 -0.43 -24.54 -17.02
CA THR A 140 0.86 -25.24 -17.06
C THR A 140 1.17 -25.99 -15.75
N GLU A 141 0.26 -25.97 -14.79
CA GLU A 141 0.45 -26.53 -13.45
C GLU A 141 -0.60 -27.61 -13.16
N SER A 142 -0.22 -28.64 -12.40
CA SER A 142 -1.14 -29.68 -11.93
C SER A 142 -2.15 -29.12 -10.92
N ASP A 143 -3.28 -29.80 -10.76
CA ASP A 143 -4.32 -29.43 -9.80
C ASP A 143 -3.78 -29.29 -8.36
N ASP A 144 -2.85 -30.17 -7.96
CA ASP A 144 -2.20 -30.10 -6.64
C ASP A 144 -1.40 -28.81 -6.44
N LYS A 145 -0.71 -28.32 -7.47
CA LYS A 145 0.02 -27.05 -7.43
C LYS A 145 -0.94 -25.87 -7.37
N ILE A 146 -2.04 -25.92 -8.13
CA ILE A 146 -3.07 -24.89 -8.12
C ILE A 146 -3.68 -24.78 -6.72
N LYS A 147 -4.04 -25.91 -6.10
CA LYS A 147 -4.55 -25.96 -4.73
C LYS A 147 -3.56 -25.39 -3.72
N SER A 148 -2.29 -25.82 -3.78
CA SER A 148 -1.25 -25.29 -2.89
C SER A 148 -1.07 -23.76 -3.01
N ARG A 149 -1.18 -23.21 -4.22
CA ARG A 149 -1.11 -21.75 -4.44
C ARG A 149 -2.32 -21.01 -3.87
N LEU A 150 -3.52 -21.60 -3.96
CA LEU A 150 -4.73 -21.05 -3.36
C LEU A 150 -4.67 -21.09 -1.83
N ASP A 151 -4.26 -22.21 -1.25
CA ASP A 151 -4.08 -22.36 0.20
C ASP A 151 -3.09 -21.31 0.72
N LYS A 152 -1.97 -21.11 0.02
CA LYS A 152 -1.01 -20.05 0.35
C LYS A 152 -1.63 -18.66 0.26
N ALA A 153 -2.38 -18.36 -0.80
CA ALA A 153 -3.03 -17.05 -0.95
C ALA A 153 -4.03 -16.75 0.19
N LEU A 154 -4.78 -17.76 0.66
CA LEU A 154 -5.71 -17.60 1.78
C LEU A 154 -5.00 -17.28 3.10
N LEU A 155 -3.78 -17.79 3.30
CA LEU A 155 -2.93 -17.45 4.45
C LEU A 155 -2.32 -16.04 4.32
N GLU A 156 -2.07 -15.58 3.09
CA GLU A 156 -1.46 -14.27 2.81
C GLU A 156 -2.46 -13.11 2.91
N ILE A 157 -3.72 -13.30 2.52
CA ILE A 157 -4.74 -12.23 2.49
C ILE A 157 -4.94 -11.54 3.85
N PRO A 158 -5.02 -12.23 5.00
CA PRO A 158 -5.14 -11.57 6.30
C PRO A 158 -3.98 -10.62 6.63
N LEU A 159 -2.79 -10.84 6.05
CA LEU A 159 -1.63 -9.98 6.28
C LEU A 159 -1.76 -8.60 5.65
N LYS A 160 -2.79 -8.36 4.80
CA LYS A 160 -3.11 -7.05 4.21
C LYS A 160 -3.24 -5.93 5.26
N HIS A 161 -3.63 -6.26 6.49
CA HIS A 161 -3.78 -5.30 7.58
C HIS A 161 -2.46 -4.71 8.09
N ASN A 162 -1.33 -5.30 7.71
CA ASN A 162 0.00 -4.80 8.05
C ASN A 162 0.53 -3.77 7.03
N TYR A 163 -0.22 -3.48 5.97
CA TYR A 163 0.19 -2.58 4.88
C TYR A 163 -0.47 -1.21 5.01
N ASP A 164 0.20 -0.19 4.49
CA ASP A 164 -0.31 1.19 4.47
C ASP A 164 -1.54 1.31 3.56
N TYR A 165 -1.52 0.60 2.43
CA TYR A 165 -2.58 0.62 1.43
C TYR A 165 -3.00 -0.77 0.99
N ILE A 166 -4.30 -0.92 0.73
CA ILE A 166 -4.88 -2.08 0.07
C ILE A 166 -5.46 -1.60 -1.26
N VAL A 167 -5.06 -2.24 -2.36
CA VAL A 167 -5.49 -1.88 -3.71
C VAL A 167 -6.10 -3.10 -4.37
N GLU A 168 -7.35 -3.00 -4.81
CA GLU A 168 -7.95 -4.03 -5.65
C GLU A 168 -7.48 -3.92 -7.10
N ASN A 169 -7.14 -5.07 -7.66
CA ASN A 169 -6.74 -5.26 -9.05
C ASN A 169 -7.86 -5.93 -9.86
N ASP A 170 -8.92 -5.17 -10.10
CA ASP A 170 -10.02 -5.48 -11.04
C ASP A 170 -9.56 -5.39 -12.51
N SER A 171 -8.69 -4.44 -12.82
CA SER A 171 -7.92 -4.39 -14.05
C SER A 171 -6.54 -3.80 -13.79
N VAL A 172 -5.56 -4.19 -14.60
CA VAL A 172 -4.19 -3.69 -14.47
C VAL A 172 -4.17 -2.16 -14.57
N GLN A 173 -4.93 -1.59 -15.50
CA GLN A 173 -5.03 -0.15 -15.71
C GLN A 173 -5.60 0.57 -14.48
N ASN A 174 -6.66 0.04 -13.86
CA ASN A 174 -7.24 0.64 -12.67
C ASN A 174 -6.30 0.53 -11.46
N ALA A 175 -5.66 -0.64 -11.26
CA ALA A 175 -4.65 -0.82 -10.22
C ALA A 175 -3.47 0.14 -10.38
N VAL A 176 -2.97 0.32 -11.61
CA VAL A 176 -1.89 1.26 -11.93
C VAL A 176 -2.34 2.70 -11.64
N ALA A 177 -3.57 3.09 -11.98
CA ALA A 177 -4.09 4.43 -11.68
C ALA A 177 -4.19 4.68 -10.17
N LYS A 178 -4.71 3.71 -9.41
CA LYS A 178 -4.79 3.74 -7.94
C LYS A 178 -3.41 3.88 -7.30
N ILE A 179 -2.44 3.03 -7.69
CA ILE A 179 -1.08 3.05 -7.14
C ILE A 179 -0.34 4.32 -7.54
N THR A 180 -0.49 4.79 -8.78
CA THR A 180 0.12 6.06 -9.22
C THR A 180 -0.35 7.21 -8.34
N ASP A 181 -1.63 7.27 -8.00
CA ASP A 181 -2.15 8.30 -7.11
C ASP A 181 -1.59 8.21 -5.68
N ILE A 182 -1.48 6.99 -5.14
CA ILE A 182 -0.79 6.74 -3.85
C ILE A 182 0.64 7.28 -3.91
N LEU A 183 1.39 6.95 -4.96
CA LEU A 183 2.77 7.40 -5.14
C LEU A 183 2.88 8.93 -5.25
N ILE A 184 1.95 9.59 -5.94
CA ILE A 184 1.90 11.05 -6.00
C ILE A 184 1.61 11.64 -4.62
N ARG A 185 0.61 11.12 -3.91
CA ARG A 185 0.25 11.53 -2.54
C ARG A 185 1.44 11.38 -1.59
N GLU A 186 2.18 10.30 -1.73
CA GLU A 186 3.34 9.93 -0.92
C GLU A 186 4.64 10.61 -1.34
N LYS A 187 4.54 11.59 -2.26
CA LYS A 187 5.63 12.44 -2.76
C LYS A 187 6.72 11.69 -3.53
N CYS A 188 6.36 10.58 -4.17
CA CYS A 188 7.25 9.80 -5.04
C CYS A 188 7.31 10.36 -6.48
N ALA A 189 6.40 11.24 -6.88
CA ALA A 189 6.35 11.79 -8.24
C ALA A 189 7.10 13.12 -8.41
N ALA A 190 7.38 13.50 -9.65
CA ALA A 190 7.92 14.82 -10.00
C ALA A 190 7.06 15.99 -9.50
N LYS A 191 7.69 17.16 -9.31
CA LYS A 191 7.02 18.38 -8.82
C LYS A 191 5.92 18.79 -9.81
N ASN A 192 4.71 19.03 -9.28
CA ASN A 192 3.49 19.58 -9.92
C ASN A 192 2.35 18.59 -10.22
N THR A 193 2.50 17.29 -9.99
CA THR A 193 1.35 16.37 -10.12
C THR A 193 0.48 16.41 -8.86
N GLU A 194 -0.79 16.78 -9.01
CA GLU A 194 -1.76 16.79 -7.91
C GLU A 194 -2.50 15.45 -7.84
N SER A 195 -2.43 14.76 -6.69
CA SER A 195 -3.19 13.53 -6.45
C SER A 195 -4.70 13.78 -6.46
N LYS A 196 -5.48 12.82 -6.93
CA LYS A 196 -6.92 12.71 -6.73
C LYS A 196 -7.30 12.77 -5.25
N PHE A 197 -6.46 12.26 -4.34
CA PHE A 197 -6.71 12.42 -2.89
C PHE A 197 -6.81 13.89 -2.46
N LYS A 198 -5.92 14.75 -2.95
CA LYS A 198 -5.96 16.19 -2.61
C LYS A 198 -7.23 16.88 -3.13
N LYS A 199 -7.74 16.46 -4.29
CA LYS A 199 -9.04 16.93 -4.80
C LYS A 199 -10.21 16.38 -3.99
N LEU A 200 -10.14 15.12 -3.59
CA LEU A 200 -11.12 14.48 -2.70
C LEU A 200 -11.25 15.25 -1.39
N VAL A 201 -10.16 15.69 -0.78
CA VAL A 201 -10.21 16.50 0.46
C VAL A 201 -11.06 17.75 0.29
N LYS A 202 -10.90 18.49 -0.82
CA LYS A 202 -11.71 19.69 -1.11
C LYS A 202 -13.19 19.37 -1.27
N ILE A 203 -13.52 18.27 -1.95
CA ILE A 203 -14.91 17.83 -2.12
C ILE A 203 -15.52 17.45 -0.76
N VAL A 204 -14.74 16.78 0.09
CA VAL A 204 -15.16 16.42 1.45
C VAL A 204 -15.37 17.67 2.31
N GLU A 205 -14.50 18.68 2.21
CA GLU A 205 -14.65 19.98 2.88
C GLU A 205 -16.00 20.62 2.53
N GLU A 206 -16.32 20.72 1.23
CA GLU A 206 -17.61 21.26 0.77
C GLU A 206 -18.80 20.48 1.35
N ILE A 207 -18.77 19.15 1.29
CA ILE A 207 -19.85 18.30 1.79
C ILE A 207 -20.03 18.45 3.32
N VAL A 208 -18.92 18.50 4.06
CA VAL A 208 -18.95 18.68 5.52
C VAL A 208 -19.59 20.02 5.88
N ASP A 209 -19.19 21.10 5.21
CA ASP A 209 -19.71 22.43 5.46
C ASP A 209 -21.19 22.56 5.08
N GLU A 210 -21.59 21.97 3.95
CA GLU A 210 -22.96 22.03 3.44
C GLU A 210 -23.95 21.19 4.27
N LYS A 211 -23.52 19.98 4.70
CA LYS A 211 -24.46 18.98 5.23
C LYS A 211 -24.25 18.58 6.68
N TYR A 212 -23.03 18.72 7.21
CA TYR A 212 -22.63 18.12 8.49
C TYR A 212 -22.10 19.10 9.52
N ILE A 213 -22.16 20.42 9.25
CA ILE A 213 -21.67 21.45 10.17
C ILE A 213 -22.34 21.40 11.55
N TYR A 214 -23.63 21.03 11.60
CA TYR A 214 -24.34 20.84 12.87
C TYR A 214 -23.74 19.70 13.71
N PHE A 215 -23.40 18.57 13.09
CA PHE A 215 -22.74 17.45 13.77
C PHE A 215 -21.33 17.83 14.23
N VAL A 216 -20.60 18.59 13.41
CA VAL A 216 -19.27 19.10 13.75
C VAL A 216 -19.32 19.95 15.02
N ASN A 217 -20.23 20.92 15.08
CA ASN A 217 -20.37 21.81 16.24
C ASN A 217 -20.76 21.04 17.51
N ASN A 218 -21.69 20.08 17.38
CA ASN A 218 -22.10 19.24 18.50
C ASN A 218 -20.96 18.35 18.99
N TRP A 219 -20.18 17.77 18.09
CA TRP A 219 -19.04 16.94 18.46
C TRP A 219 -18.00 17.72 19.24
N GLU A 220 -17.68 18.93 18.79
CA GLU A 220 -16.72 19.79 19.47
C GLU A 220 -17.20 20.17 20.88
N ALA A 221 -18.49 20.48 21.03
CA ALA A 221 -19.11 20.76 22.32
C ALA A 221 -19.09 19.52 23.24
N ASN A 222 -19.45 18.35 22.73
CA ASN A 222 -19.45 17.09 23.48
C ASN A 222 -18.06 16.75 24.03
N VAL A 223 -17.03 16.86 23.18
CA VAL A 223 -15.64 16.57 23.58
C VAL A 223 -15.18 17.50 24.69
N LYS A 224 -15.51 18.80 24.60
CA LYS A 224 -15.16 19.78 25.65
C LYS A 224 -15.92 19.53 26.95
N LEU A 225 -17.18 19.13 26.88
CA LEU A 225 -18.02 18.87 28.04
C LEU A 225 -17.62 17.58 28.79
N LEU A 226 -17.24 16.53 28.06
CA LEU A 226 -16.91 15.21 28.62
C LEU A 226 -15.44 15.09 29.08
N ALA A 227 -14.65 16.16 28.97
CA ALA A 227 -13.24 16.16 29.38
C ALA A 227 -13.09 16.22 30.92
N ASN A 228 -12.76 15.07 31.51
CA ASN A 228 -12.84 14.87 32.96
C ASN A 228 -11.52 15.10 33.71
N ASN A 229 -10.37 14.88 33.08
CA ASN A 229 -9.05 15.11 33.68
C ASN A 229 -8.31 16.28 32.98
N ARG A 230 -7.16 16.70 33.53
CA ARG A 230 -6.38 17.83 33.01
C ARG A 230 -5.86 17.57 31.59
N GLU A 231 -5.45 16.35 31.30
CA GLU A 231 -4.90 15.96 29.99
C GLU A 231 -5.99 16.00 28.90
N ASP A 232 -7.17 15.47 29.20
CA ASP A 232 -8.32 15.46 28.30
C ASP A 232 -8.84 16.86 28.03
N LYS A 233 -8.80 17.75 29.03
CA LYS A 233 -9.15 19.18 28.85
C LYS A 233 -8.21 19.90 27.90
N GLU A 234 -6.90 19.64 27.99
CA GLU A 234 -5.92 20.20 27.06
C GLU A 234 -6.11 19.65 25.64
N LYS A 235 -6.37 18.34 25.49
CA LYS A 235 -6.69 17.74 24.19
C LYS A 235 -7.97 18.31 23.59
N ALA A 236 -9.02 18.44 24.38
CA ALA A 236 -10.31 18.99 23.97
C ALA A 236 -10.23 20.48 23.59
N LYS A 237 -9.34 21.26 24.24
CA LYS A 237 -9.14 22.67 23.92
C LYS A 237 -8.55 22.88 22.52
N ASN A 238 -7.67 21.98 22.08
CA ASN A 238 -7.04 22.02 20.77
C ASN A 238 -7.78 21.18 19.72
N PHE A 239 -8.93 20.59 20.08
CA PHE A 239 -9.69 19.73 19.18
C PHE A 239 -10.53 20.56 18.21
N VAL A 240 -10.21 20.45 16.92
CA VAL A 240 -10.97 21.06 15.82
C VAL A 240 -11.80 19.97 15.14
N ALA A 241 -13.07 19.85 15.51
CA ALA A 241 -13.95 18.76 15.06
C ALA A 241 -14.11 18.73 13.53
N ARG A 242 -14.15 19.91 12.90
CA ARG A 242 -14.28 20.06 11.45
C ARG A 242 -13.13 19.39 10.72
N ASP A 243 -11.90 19.77 11.07
CA ASP A 243 -10.68 19.27 10.43
C ASP A 243 -10.49 17.79 10.69
N GLN A 244 -10.84 17.33 11.90
CA GLN A 244 -10.82 15.91 12.22
C GLN A 244 -11.84 15.12 11.36
N LEU A 245 -13.06 15.62 11.20
CA LEU A 245 -14.08 14.97 10.37
C LEU A 245 -13.64 14.89 8.91
N ILE A 246 -13.13 15.99 8.34
CA ILE A 246 -12.58 16.03 6.97
C ILE A 246 -11.47 15.02 6.80
N LYS A 247 -10.52 14.96 7.76
CA LYS A 247 -9.40 14.01 7.73
C LYS A 247 -9.87 12.56 7.75
N ILE A 248 -10.82 12.23 8.62
CA ILE A 248 -11.39 10.88 8.71
C ILE A 248 -12.10 10.55 7.39
N LEU A 249 -13.11 11.34 6.99
CA LEU A 249 -13.92 11.06 5.82
C LEU A 249 -13.10 10.96 4.53
N SER A 250 -12.17 11.90 4.30
CA SER A 250 -11.32 11.85 3.11
C SER A 250 -10.44 10.60 3.09
N SER A 251 -9.81 10.25 4.22
CA SER A 251 -8.96 9.06 4.32
C SER A 251 -9.77 7.76 4.14
N GLU A 252 -10.96 7.71 4.72
CA GLU A 252 -11.87 6.57 4.66
C GLU A 252 -12.44 6.35 3.27
N VAL A 253 -12.96 7.41 2.63
CA VAL A 253 -13.44 7.34 1.25
C VAL A 253 -12.31 6.90 0.33
N TYR A 254 -11.11 7.48 0.50
CA TYR A 254 -9.96 7.11 -0.31
C TYR A 254 -9.59 5.63 -0.15
N ARG A 255 -9.40 5.17 1.09
CA ARG A 255 -9.02 3.78 1.38
C ARG A 255 -10.06 2.79 0.85
N LYS A 256 -11.35 3.05 1.07
CA LYS A 256 -12.42 2.17 0.59
C LYS A 256 -12.54 2.16 -0.93
N THR A 257 -12.29 3.28 -1.60
CA THR A 257 -12.30 3.32 -3.07
C THR A 257 -11.08 2.62 -3.68
N LEU A 258 -9.90 2.72 -3.06
CA LEU A 258 -8.74 1.92 -3.46
C LEU A 258 -9.00 0.42 -3.32
N ALA A 259 -9.59 0.02 -2.18
CA ALA A 259 -9.82 -1.36 -1.83
C ALA A 259 -10.96 -2.02 -2.62
N HIS A 260 -12.12 -1.37 -2.81
CA HIS A 260 -13.31 -1.98 -3.43
C HIS A 260 -14.25 -0.93 -4.06
N GLY A 261 -13.73 0.01 -4.83
CA GLY A 261 -14.56 1.05 -5.44
C GLY A 261 -14.11 1.55 -6.80
N ASP A 262 -15.02 2.25 -7.45
CA ASP A 262 -14.78 2.93 -8.72
C ASP A 262 -13.87 4.15 -8.51
N PHE A 263 -12.57 3.97 -8.80
CA PHE A 263 -11.56 5.01 -8.65
C PHE A 263 -11.64 6.10 -9.73
N ALA A 264 -12.37 5.87 -10.83
CA ALA A 264 -12.63 6.92 -11.80
C ALA A 264 -13.49 8.03 -11.16
N LYS A 265 -14.47 7.63 -10.34
CA LYS A 265 -15.46 8.51 -9.69
C LYS A 265 -15.02 9.14 -8.38
N ILE A 266 -13.80 8.91 -7.91
CA ILE A 266 -13.32 9.38 -6.60
C ILE A 266 -13.30 10.91 -6.44
N ASN A 267 -13.44 11.66 -7.53
CA ASN A 267 -13.56 13.12 -7.51
C ASN A 267 -14.92 13.62 -8.02
N GLU A 268 -15.93 12.75 -8.10
CA GLU A 268 -17.32 13.14 -8.37
C GLU A 268 -18.03 13.39 -7.03
N LYS A 269 -18.61 14.59 -6.84
CA LYS A 269 -19.24 15.00 -5.58
C LYS A 269 -20.35 14.04 -5.14
N GLU A 270 -21.18 13.57 -6.07
CA GLU A 270 -22.26 12.60 -5.79
C GLU A 270 -21.74 11.25 -5.28
N TYR A 271 -20.68 10.73 -5.92
CA TYR A 271 -20.05 9.47 -5.48
C TYR A 271 -19.45 9.61 -4.07
N VAL A 272 -18.73 10.72 -3.82
CA VAL A 272 -18.12 10.99 -2.52
C VAL A 272 -19.18 11.18 -1.44
N ASP A 273 -20.24 11.93 -1.72
CA ASP A 273 -21.36 12.14 -0.80
C ASP A 273 -22.03 10.82 -0.41
N PHE A 274 -22.31 9.95 -1.39
CA PHE A 274 -22.88 8.62 -1.13
C PHE A 274 -21.99 7.77 -0.21
N LYS A 275 -20.66 7.82 -0.40
CA LYS A 275 -19.71 7.11 0.47
C LYS A 275 -19.67 7.72 1.87
N ILE A 276 -19.69 9.05 2.00
CA ILE A 276 -19.71 9.76 3.28
C ILE A 276 -20.96 9.40 4.08
N GLN A 277 -22.15 9.38 3.46
CA GLN A 277 -23.40 9.04 4.16
C GLN A 277 -23.32 7.70 4.91
N LYS A 278 -22.65 6.69 4.32
CA LYS A 278 -22.44 5.39 4.97
C LYS A 278 -21.41 5.45 6.10
N LEU A 279 -20.40 6.31 5.99
CA LEU A 279 -19.33 6.46 6.99
C LEU A 279 -19.79 7.25 8.21
N MET A 280 -20.72 8.19 8.05
CA MET A 280 -21.21 9.02 9.16
C MET A 280 -21.75 8.20 10.33
N PHE A 281 -22.37 7.05 10.07
CA PHE A 281 -22.85 6.14 11.12
C PHE A 281 -21.74 5.45 11.92
N LYS A 282 -20.51 5.40 11.39
CA LYS A 282 -19.35 4.81 12.07
C LYS A 282 -18.57 5.82 12.93
N ILE A 283 -18.87 7.12 12.82
CA ILE A 283 -18.17 8.18 13.56
C ILE A 283 -18.71 8.29 14.99
N ASN A 284 -17.81 8.36 15.97
CA ASN A 284 -18.13 8.65 17.36
C ASN A 284 -18.04 10.16 17.62
N PHE A 285 -19.19 10.83 17.61
CA PHE A 285 -19.30 12.27 17.88
C PHE A 285 -19.26 12.65 19.37
N PHE A 286 -18.84 11.73 20.25
CA PHE A 286 -18.71 11.98 21.69
C PHE A 286 -17.27 11.85 22.19
N SER A 287 -16.31 11.50 21.33
CA SER A 287 -14.91 11.33 21.70
C SER A 287 -13.96 11.84 20.62
N ILE A 288 -12.78 12.30 21.03
CA ILE A 288 -11.66 12.58 20.11
C ILE A 288 -11.20 11.26 19.47
N GLN A 289 -11.15 10.19 20.27
CA GLN A 289 -10.76 8.87 19.82
C GLN A 289 -11.91 8.22 19.04
N GLN A 290 -11.61 7.84 17.81
CA GLN A 290 -12.51 7.09 16.97
C GLN A 290 -12.21 5.60 17.12
N ARG A 291 -13.22 4.74 16.92
CA ARG A 291 -13.01 3.30 16.95
C ARG A 291 -12.05 2.89 15.82
N SER A 292 -11.24 1.86 16.03
CA SER A 292 -10.35 1.30 15.00
C SER A 292 -11.10 0.68 13.82
N ASP A 293 -12.39 0.38 14.00
CA ASP A 293 -13.21 -0.52 13.20
C ASP A 293 -13.71 0.07 11.88
N PHE A 294 -13.15 1.19 11.41
CA PHE A 294 -13.39 1.68 10.05
C PHE A 294 -12.87 0.71 8.97
N SER A 295 -12.07 -0.29 9.36
CA SER A 295 -11.55 -1.38 8.52
C SER A 295 -12.49 -2.57 8.36
N GLY A 296 -13.63 -2.61 9.06
CA GLY A 296 -14.61 -3.69 8.91
C GLY A 296 -15.55 -3.42 7.75
N ASP A 297 -15.25 -4.03 6.60
CA ASP A 297 -16.20 -4.65 5.65
C ASP A 297 -15.47 -5.86 5.03
#